data_AF-A0A7V4DDR0-F1
#
_entry.id   AF-A0A7V4DDR0-F1
#
_cell.length_a   1.000
_cell.length_b   1.000
_cell.length_c   1.000
_cell.angle_alpha   90.00
_cell.angle_beta   90.00
_cell.angle_gamma   90.00
#
_symmetry.space_group_name_H-M   'P 1'
#
loop_
_entity.id
_entity.type
_entity.pdbx_description
1 polymer ?
#
loop_
_entity_poly.entity_id
_entity_poly.type
_entity_poly.pdbx_seq_one_letter_code
_entity_poly.pdbx_strand_id
1 'polypeptide(L)'
;MRMMQSAWTVVFAGLGVNLTLGFLYAWGVIAATLAKDFGWSATQTQIPYILASLIFALSMVPAGWLQDRKGPRTALWLSALLAGVGFLGASATLTVSGLALFFGAFFGLAMGFGYAAPTPAAIKWFHPQHRGFISGIVVSGYGIAPVYIAPLAHAIIARYGLSRAFLIFGCLFAGVIFALSFLIANPPASWTPVVLPFGKKHVALKAAKDFTPKEMVRTRAFALLWVLFLLGTFAGLLVIGQMPRIAEEIAGLEYGFVPVALYAVANFLGRMSWGTVSDRLGRGKALSLAFLIQTIVFFVFEQLTNPVLLLVGKSLVGFTFGGMLAVFPAVCADFFGLKNLGVNYGILFTAWGVGGIIGPLLGGLSRDITGGHTVSFLVSGCASLLGVFLSLLLLKRGKTMSQEALEEYLAFLLLGKVRGFRLIDPREVVTGEWVRLKCQYGCDGYGMCLTCPPYSPEPQRTREILDAYTRAVLLWQPESWRDLRRICADLERELFLSGYYRAFAMPSGPCELCDPCPREYPCRHPELARPSMEACGIDVYATVRKFGFPIEVVRDRACRANYYGLVLVE
;
A
#
# COMPACT_ATOMS: atom_id res chain seq x y z
N MET A 1 21.05 -2.30 15.55
CA MET A 1 21.02 -3.77 15.30
C MET A 1 19.88 -4.50 16.01
N ARG A 2 19.77 -4.47 17.36
CA ARG A 2 18.71 -5.21 18.10
C ARG A 2 17.27 -4.90 17.64
N MET A 3 16.95 -3.64 17.35
CA MET A 3 15.60 -3.25 16.91
C MET A 3 15.30 -3.59 15.43
N MET A 4 16.33 -3.66 14.57
CA MET A 4 16.17 -4.14 13.19
C MET A 4 15.92 -5.66 13.17
N GLN A 5 16.54 -6.40 14.09
CA GLN A 5 16.21 -7.79 14.34
C GLN A 5 14.75 -7.93 14.80
N SER A 6 14.26 -7.05 15.68
CA SER A 6 12.84 -7.04 16.09
C SER A 6 11.88 -6.85 14.92
N ALA A 7 12.15 -5.96 13.96
CA ALA A 7 11.29 -5.75 12.80
C ALA A 7 11.13 -7.02 11.95
N TRP A 8 12.23 -7.72 11.66
CA TRP A 8 12.19 -8.97 10.90
C TRP A 8 11.57 -10.12 11.69
N THR A 9 11.78 -10.18 13.00
CA THR A 9 11.10 -11.14 13.88
C THR A 9 9.59 -11.01 13.78
N VAL A 10 9.04 -9.79 13.75
CA VAL A 10 7.59 -9.56 13.57
C VAL A 10 7.11 -10.07 12.21
N VAL A 11 7.88 -9.85 11.14
CA VAL A 11 7.55 -10.31 9.79
C VAL A 11 7.49 -11.84 9.72
N PHE A 12 8.54 -12.52 10.20
CA PHE A 12 8.61 -13.99 10.14
C PHE A 12 7.65 -14.66 11.11
N ALA A 13 7.41 -14.07 12.29
CA ALA A 13 6.36 -14.54 13.18
C ALA A 13 4.97 -14.39 12.53
N GLY A 14 4.71 -13.29 11.83
CA GLY A 14 3.49 -13.09 11.07
C GLY A 14 3.32 -14.09 9.92
N LEU A 15 4.40 -14.41 9.21
CA LEU A 15 4.42 -15.49 8.21
C LEU A 15 4.06 -16.82 8.87
N GLY A 16 4.67 -17.16 10.01
CA GLY A 16 4.41 -18.41 10.73
C GLY A 16 2.96 -18.53 11.21
N VAL A 17 2.35 -17.45 11.70
CA VAL A 17 0.92 -17.42 12.03
C VAL A 17 0.09 -17.71 10.78
N ASN A 18 0.33 -17.01 9.67
CA ASN A 18 -0.40 -17.25 8.42
C ASN A 18 -0.20 -18.66 7.85
N LEU A 19 0.97 -19.27 8.07
CA LEU A 19 1.27 -20.64 7.68
C LEU A 19 0.33 -21.64 8.38
N THR A 20 0.07 -21.45 9.68
CA THR A 20 -0.88 -22.30 10.43
C THR A 20 -2.33 -22.08 10.02
N LEU A 21 -2.73 -20.83 9.75
CA LEU A 21 -4.10 -20.48 9.36
C LEU A 21 -4.43 -20.89 7.93
N GLY A 22 -3.42 -21.13 7.08
CA GLY A 22 -3.58 -21.59 5.71
C GLY A 22 -4.14 -23.01 5.56
N PHE A 23 -4.50 -23.69 6.65
CA PHE A 23 -5.19 -24.99 6.65
C PHE A 23 -6.45 -24.98 5.78
N LEU A 24 -7.15 -23.84 5.68
CA LEU A 24 -8.32 -23.69 4.81
C LEU A 24 -8.05 -24.13 3.37
N TYR A 25 -6.89 -23.82 2.82
CA TYR A 25 -6.53 -24.19 1.45
C TYR A 25 -6.14 -25.67 1.29
N ALA A 26 -5.95 -26.40 2.39
CA ALA A 26 -5.73 -27.85 2.40
C ALA A 26 -7.01 -28.65 2.70
N TRP A 27 -8.17 -27.99 2.83
CA TRP A 27 -9.45 -28.62 3.18
C TRP A 27 -9.84 -29.78 2.25
N GLY A 28 -9.41 -29.75 0.99
CA GLY A 28 -9.68 -30.82 0.02
C GLY A 28 -9.29 -32.23 0.52
N VAL A 29 -8.22 -32.34 1.32
CA VAL A 29 -7.81 -33.63 1.92
C VAL A 29 -8.85 -34.12 2.92
N ILE A 30 -9.37 -33.21 3.76
CA ILE A 30 -10.40 -33.51 4.76
C ILE A 30 -11.72 -33.86 4.07
N ALA A 31 -12.11 -33.08 3.06
CA ALA A 31 -13.31 -33.32 2.28
C ALA A 31 -13.30 -34.70 1.60
N ALA A 32 -12.16 -35.12 1.04
CA ALA A 32 -12.01 -36.44 0.44
C ALA A 32 -12.17 -37.57 1.47
N THR A 33 -11.59 -37.43 2.66
CA THR A 33 -11.76 -38.39 3.76
C THR A 33 -13.22 -38.47 4.23
N LEU A 34 -13.91 -37.33 4.38
CA LEU A 34 -15.32 -37.28 4.77
C LEU A 34 -16.23 -37.95 3.73
N ALA A 35 -15.97 -37.74 2.44
CA ALA A 35 -16.71 -38.40 1.37
C ALA A 35 -16.49 -39.93 1.40
N LYS A 36 -15.24 -40.37 1.54
CA LYS A 36 -14.86 -41.78 1.48
C LYS A 36 -15.29 -42.57 2.73
N ASP A 37 -14.98 -42.06 3.92
CA ASP A 37 -15.08 -42.81 5.17
C ASP A 37 -16.41 -42.55 5.91
N PHE A 38 -17.04 -41.40 5.66
CA PHE A 38 -18.32 -41.01 6.31
C PHE A 38 -19.50 -40.96 5.32
N GLY A 39 -19.26 -41.22 4.03
CA GLY A 39 -20.30 -41.23 3.00
C GLY A 39 -20.95 -39.87 2.74
N TRP A 40 -20.28 -38.77 3.09
CA TRP A 40 -20.82 -37.43 2.89
C TRP A 40 -20.95 -37.11 1.40
N SER A 41 -22.03 -36.42 1.03
CA SER A 41 -22.18 -35.90 -0.32
C SER A 41 -21.15 -34.80 -0.60
N ALA A 42 -20.82 -34.58 -1.88
CA ALA A 42 -19.91 -33.51 -2.28
C ALA A 42 -20.30 -32.16 -1.66
N THR A 43 -21.59 -31.82 -1.66
CA THR A 43 -22.12 -30.60 -1.05
C THR A 43 -21.90 -30.55 0.46
N GLN A 44 -22.17 -31.64 1.18
CA GLN A 44 -22.01 -31.71 2.63
C GLN A 44 -20.56 -31.45 3.05
N THR A 45 -19.58 -31.95 2.29
CA THR A 45 -18.15 -31.73 2.57
C THR A 45 -17.71 -30.28 2.43
N GLN A 46 -18.45 -29.45 1.68
CA GLN A 46 -18.09 -28.04 1.44
C GLN A 46 -18.74 -27.08 2.43
N ILE A 47 -19.81 -27.47 3.12
CA ILE A 47 -20.52 -26.60 4.08
C ILE A 47 -19.57 -26.00 5.14
N PRO A 48 -18.69 -26.77 5.81
CA PRO A 48 -17.76 -26.20 6.79
C PRO A 48 -16.79 -25.20 6.17
N TYR A 49 -16.31 -25.45 4.97
CA TYR A 49 -15.37 -24.58 4.26
C TYR A 49 -16.00 -23.24 3.85
N ILE A 50 -17.22 -23.28 3.32
CA ILE A 50 -17.96 -22.08 2.91
C ILE A 50 -18.24 -21.20 4.13
N LEU A 51 -18.71 -21.82 5.22
CA LEU A 51 -18.97 -21.10 6.47
C LEU A 51 -17.68 -20.53 7.06
N ALA A 52 -16.56 -21.29 7.02
CA ALA A 52 -15.25 -20.80 7.43
C ALA A 52 -14.81 -19.57 6.64
N SER A 53 -14.99 -19.58 5.33
CA SER A 53 -14.61 -18.48 4.44
C SER A 53 -15.45 -17.22 4.70
N LEU A 54 -16.76 -17.39 4.89
CA LEU A 54 -17.66 -16.28 5.22
C LEU A 54 -17.32 -15.66 6.58
N ILE A 55 -17.21 -16.49 7.61
CA ILE A 55 -16.92 -16.02 8.98
C ILE A 55 -15.51 -15.41 9.04
N PHE A 56 -14.54 -15.97 8.32
CA PHE A 56 -13.22 -15.38 8.15
C PHE A 56 -13.31 -13.95 7.60
N ALA A 57 -13.99 -13.76 6.46
CA ALA A 57 -14.09 -12.45 5.84
C ALA A 57 -14.82 -11.42 6.72
N LEU A 58 -15.89 -11.82 7.42
CA LEU A 58 -16.65 -10.93 8.30
C LEU A 58 -15.87 -10.59 9.58
N SER A 59 -15.19 -11.57 10.17
CA SER A 59 -14.47 -11.40 11.43
C SER A 59 -13.19 -10.58 11.31
N MET A 60 -12.66 -10.40 10.10
CA MET A 60 -11.57 -9.45 9.83
C MET A 60 -11.88 -8.02 10.30
N VAL A 61 -13.15 -7.60 10.31
CA VAL A 61 -13.56 -6.26 10.77
C VAL A 61 -13.39 -6.08 12.30
N PRO A 62 -14.06 -6.89 13.16
CA PRO A 62 -13.85 -6.80 14.61
C PRO A 62 -12.42 -7.18 15.02
N ALA A 63 -11.77 -8.09 14.29
CA ALA A 63 -10.36 -8.43 14.51
C ALA A 63 -9.42 -7.23 14.26
N GLY A 64 -9.62 -6.54 13.15
CA GLY A 64 -8.88 -5.32 12.81
C GLY A 64 -9.08 -4.23 13.86
N TRP A 65 -10.32 -4.02 14.32
CA TRP A 65 -10.62 -3.07 15.39
C TRP A 65 -9.90 -3.43 16.71
N LEU A 66 -9.90 -4.72 17.08
CA LEU A 66 -9.22 -5.18 18.28
C LEU A 66 -7.70 -4.97 18.17
N GLN A 67 -7.12 -5.28 17.01
CA GLN A 67 -5.70 -5.04 16.75
C GLN A 67 -5.37 -3.54 16.83
N ASP A 68 -6.20 -2.67 16.29
CA ASP A 68 -5.95 -1.23 16.26
C ASP A 68 -6.02 -0.61 17.67
N ARG A 69 -6.90 -1.10 18.54
CA ARG A 69 -7.08 -0.57 19.91
C ARG A 69 -6.21 -1.22 20.98
N LYS A 70 -6.14 -2.55 21.00
CA LYS A 70 -5.44 -3.32 22.06
C LYS A 70 -4.11 -3.91 21.60
N GLY A 71 -3.77 -3.74 20.33
CA GLY A 71 -2.54 -4.26 19.73
C GLY A 71 -2.69 -5.67 19.14
N PRO A 72 -1.69 -6.13 18.39
CA PRO A 72 -1.77 -7.38 17.64
C PRO A 72 -1.83 -8.63 18.53
N ARG A 73 -1.20 -8.60 19.73
CA ARG A 73 -1.12 -9.77 20.63
C ARG A 73 -2.48 -10.24 21.12
N THR A 74 -3.35 -9.33 21.53
CA THR A 74 -4.68 -9.69 22.04
C THR A 74 -5.55 -10.35 20.98
N ALA A 75 -5.44 -9.89 19.73
CA ALA A 75 -6.14 -10.52 18.61
C ALA A 75 -5.58 -11.94 18.34
N LEU A 76 -4.26 -12.12 18.41
CA LEU A 76 -3.62 -13.41 18.21
C LEU A 76 -3.89 -14.43 19.33
N TRP A 77 -3.98 -14.00 20.60
CA TRP A 77 -4.39 -14.87 21.70
C TRP A 77 -5.81 -15.39 21.51
N LEU A 78 -6.73 -14.50 21.09
CA LEU A 78 -8.09 -14.91 20.78
C LEU A 78 -8.12 -15.85 19.56
N SER A 79 -7.31 -15.59 18.54
CA SER A 79 -7.13 -16.50 17.40
C SER A 79 -6.65 -17.90 17.83
N ALA A 80 -5.62 -17.97 18.68
CA ALA A 80 -5.11 -19.25 19.19
C ALA A 80 -6.17 -20.03 19.98
N LEU A 81 -6.91 -19.34 20.87
CA LEU A 81 -8.00 -19.95 21.63
C LEU A 81 -9.10 -20.48 20.71
N LEU A 82 -9.56 -19.67 19.77
CA LEU A 82 -10.62 -20.03 18.82
C LEU A 82 -10.18 -21.16 17.89
N ALA A 83 -8.91 -21.19 17.46
CA ALA A 83 -8.36 -22.29 16.67
C ALA A 83 -8.36 -23.60 17.48
N GLY A 84 -7.92 -23.55 18.74
CA GLY A 84 -7.97 -24.69 19.65
C GLY A 84 -9.40 -25.21 19.83
N VAL A 85 -10.35 -24.34 20.18
CA VAL A 85 -11.77 -24.71 20.35
C VAL A 85 -12.35 -25.27 19.05
N GLY A 86 -12.08 -24.64 17.90
CA GLY A 86 -12.59 -25.09 16.61
C GLY A 86 -12.07 -26.47 16.20
N PHE A 87 -10.79 -26.75 16.38
CA PHE A 87 -10.24 -28.07 16.04
C PHE A 87 -10.58 -29.15 17.08
N LEU A 88 -10.60 -28.82 18.38
CA LEU A 88 -11.00 -29.75 19.44
C LEU A 88 -12.48 -30.14 19.32
N GLY A 89 -13.36 -29.17 19.07
CA GLY A 89 -14.77 -29.44 18.82
C GLY A 89 -15.00 -30.24 17.53
N ALA A 90 -14.26 -29.93 16.46
CA ALA A 90 -14.29 -30.72 15.23
C ALA A 90 -13.81 -32.17 15.44
N SER A 91 -12.80 -32.39 16.29
CA SER A 91 -12.36 -33.73 16.67
C SER A 91 -13.47 -34.54 17.34
N ALA A 92 -14.26 -33.91 18.21
CA ALA A 92 -15.35 -34.56 18.93
C ALA A 92 -16.62 -34.75 18.06
N THR A 93 -16.83 -33.92 17.05
CA THR A 93 -18.10 -33.86 16.29
C THR A 93 -17.88 -33.92 14.78
N LEU A 94 -17.73 -35.14 14.26
CA LEU A 94 -17.62 -35.42 12.82
C LEU A 94 -18.99 -35.50 12.13
N THR A 95 -19.87 -34.54 12.41
CA THR A 95 -21.16 -34.36 11.73
C THR A 95 -21.13 -33.09 10.90
N VAL A 96 -22.03 -32.96 9.92
CA VAL A 96 -22.08 -31.76 9.04
C VAL A 96 -22.28 -30.50 9.88
N SER A 97 -23.21 -30.52 10.83
CA SER A 97 -23.48 -29.41 11.75
C SER A 97 -22.32 -29.17 12.73
N GLY A 98 -21.70 -30.24 13.24
CA GLY A 98 -20.54 -30.15 14.13
C GLY A 98 -19.35 -29.48 13.47
N LEU A 99 -18.94 -29.96 12.28
CA LEU A 99 -17.86 -29.34 11.52
C LEU A 99 -18.22 -27.94 11.02
N ALA A 100 -19.47 -27.68 10.62
CA ALA A 100 -19.91 -26.32 10.28
C ALA A 100 -19.74 -25.37 11.47
N LEU A 101 -20.14 -25.77 12.67
CA LEU A 101 -19.98 -24.93 13.86
C LEU A 101 -18.51 -24.76 14.24
N PHE A 102 -17.78 -25.85 14.43
CA PHE A 102 -16.44 -25.79 15.01
C PHE A 102 -15.34 -25.45 14.00
N PHE A 103 -15.34 -26.08 12.82
CA PHE A 103 -14.41 -25.71 11.76
C PHE A 103 -14.89 -24.46 11.00
N GLY A 104 -16.17 -24.41 10.65
CA GLY A 104 -16.74 -23.26 9.94
C GLY A 104 -16.74 -21.99 10.80
N ALA A 105 -17.50 -21.96 11.89
CA ALA A 105 -17.61 -20.73 12.68
C ALA A 105 -16.37 -20.47 13.55
N PHE A 106 -15.98 -21.39 14.45
CA PHE A 106 -14.88 -21.11 15.40
C PHE A 106 -13.52 -20.95 14.74
N PHE A 107 -13.13 -21.89 13.87
CA PHE A 107 -11.87 -21.74 13.15
C PHE A 107 -11.94 -20.63 12.08
N GLY A 108 -13.11 -20.36 11.48
CA GLY A 108 -13.36 -19.15 10.69
C GLY A 108 -13.06 -17.85 11.44
N LEU A 109 -13.55 -17.72 12.67
CA LEU A 109 -13.23 -16.59 13.55
C LEU A 109 -11.73 -16.55 13.86
N ALA A 110 -11.13 -17.69 14.17
CA ALA A 110 -9.70 -17.80 14.45
C ALA A 110 -8.85 -17.26 13.28
N MET A 111 -9.21 -17.60 12.04
CA MET A 111 -8.55 -17.08 10.85
C MET A 111 -8.70 -15.57 10.72
N GLY A 112 -9.86 -14.97 10.98
CA GLY A 112 -10.03 -13.52 10.92
C GLY A 112 -9.18 -12.78 11.94
N PHE A 113 -9.21 -13.23 13.21
CA PHE A 113 -8.37 -12.66 14.26
C PHE A 113 -6.87 -12.84 14.00
N GLY A 114 -6.49 -13.99 13.46
CA GLY A 114 -5.09 -14.33 13.22
C GLY A 114 -4.50 -13.72 11.95
N TYR A 115 -5.30 -13.50 10.90
CA TYR A 115 -4.86 -12.90 9.65
C TYR A 115 -4.84 -11.36 9.73
N ALA A 116 -5.82 -10.75 10.42
CA ALA A 116 -5.93 -9.29 10.53
C ALA A 116 -4.78 -8.65 11.32
N ALA A 117 -4.16 -9.39 12.26
CA ALA A 117 -3.26 -8.80 13.23
C ALA A 117 -1.78 -8.63 12.76
N PRO A 118 -1.14 -9.63 12.13
CA PRO A 118 0.29 -9.57 11.84
C PRO A 118 0.66 -8.57 10.73
N THR A 119 -0.16 -8.47 9.69
CA THR A 119 0.16 -7.65 8.50
C THR A 119 0.23 -6.16 8.83
N PRO A 120 -0.77 -5.54 9.51
CA PRO A 120 -0.68 -4.13 9.92
C PRO A 120 0.46 -3.88 10.91
N ALA A 121 0.73 -4.83 11.81
CA ALA A 121 1.82 -4.72 12.78
C ALA A 121 3.19 -4.70 12.07
N ALA A 122 3.43 -5.62 11.14
CA ALA A 122 4.68 -5.73 10.39
C ALA A 122 4.93 -4.50 9.51
N ILE A 123 3.92 -4.03 8.78
CA ILE A 123 4.04 -2.88 7.88
C ILE A 123 4.49 -1.60 8.61
N LYS A 124 4.04 -1.39 9.86
CA LYS A 124 4.41 -0.21 10.66
C LYS A 124 5.91 -0.10 10.95
N TRP A 125 6.66 -1.21 10.90
CA TRP A 125 8.11 -1.20 11.16
C TRP A 125 8.96 -0.68 9.99
N PHE A 126 8.43 -0.71 8.77
CA PHE A 126 9.17 -0.44 7.55
C PHE A 126 8.70 0.83 6.84
N HIS A 127 9.58 1.44 6.06
CA HIS A 127 9.28 2.64 5.29
C HIS A 127 8.10 2.39 4.32
N PRO A 128 7.22 3.39 4.07
CA PRO A 128 6.05 3.25 3.19
C PRO A 128 6.34 2.67 1.80
N GLN A 129 7.56 2.85 1.30
CA GLN A 129 8.00 2.32 0.01
C GLN A 129 8.22 0.79 -0.02
N HIS A 130 8.13 0.10 1.13
CA HIS A 130 8.31 -1.36 1.23
C HIS A 130 7.05 -2.09 1.72
N ARG A 131 5.91 -1.38 1.79
CA ARG A 131 4.65 -1.92 2.34
C ARG A 131 4.19 -3.15 1.58
N GLY A 132 4.31 -3.15 0.26
CA GLY A 132 3.91 -4.26 -0.59
C GLY A 132 4.74 -5.50 -0.34
N PHE A 133 6.07 -5.37 -0.33
CA PHE A 133 6.99 -6.47 -0.07
C PHE A 133 6.80 -7.08 1.32
N ILE A 134 6.74 -6.24 2.36
CA ILE A 134 6.57 -6.69 3.75
C ILE A 134 5.22 -7.35 3.95
N SER A 135 4.14 -6.75 3.44
CA SER A 135 2.83 -7.39 3.44
C SER A 135 2.90 -8.74 2.75
N GLY A 136 3.56 -8.80 1.58
CA GLY A 136 3.72 -10.00 0.78
C GLY A 136 4.37 -11.16 1.54
N ILE A 137 5.45 -10.92 2.28
CA ILE A 137 6.10 -11.95 3.11
C ILE A 137 5.16 -12.44 4.22
N VAL A 138 4.50 -11.53 4.92
CA VAL A 138 3.61 -11.93 6.03
C VAL A 138 2.47 -12.81 5.54
N VAL A 139 1.81 -12.41 4.45
CA VAL A 139 0.66 -13.16 3.94
C VAL A 139 1.06 -14.37 3.09
N SER A 140 2.33 -14.53 2.69
CA SER A 140 2.80 -15.66 1.89
C SER A 140 2.74 -16.99 2.63
N GLY A 141 2.83 -16.97 3.97
CA GLY A 141 2.60 -18.15 4.81
C GLY A 141 1.27 -18.84 4.47
N TYR A 142 0.20 -18.08 4.27
CA TYR A 142 -1.11 -18.62 3.92
C TYR A 142 -1.11 -19.32 2.54
N GLY A 143 -0.38 -18.75 1.58
CA GLY A 143 -0.30 -19.26 0.21
C GLY A 143 0.48 -20.57 0.07
N ILE A 144 1.57 -20.74 0.82
CA ILE A 144 2.41 -21.95 0.78
C ILE A 144 1.89 -23.08 1.67
N ALA A 145 0.97 -22.79 2.60
CA ALA A 145 0.51 -23.75 3.60
C ALA A 145 0.04 -25.12 3.04
N PRO A 146 -0.69 -25.19 1.91
CA PRO A 146 -1.11 -26.48 1.33
C PRO A 146 0.04 -27.43 1.01
N VAL A 147 1.23 -26.91 0.69
CA VAL A 147 2.40 -27.72 0.31
C VAL A 147 2.83 -28.66 1.44
N TYR A 148 2.69 -28.23 2.69
CA TYR A 148 3.04 -29.07 3.85
C TYR A 148 1.81 -29.63 4.57
N ILE A 149 0.71 -28.86 4.67
CA ILE A 149 -0.48 -29.28 5.42
C ILE A 149 -1.15 -30.46 4.73
N ALA A 150 -1.30 -30.44 3.41
CA ALA A 150 -2.01 -31.51 2.70
C ALA A 150 -1.34 -32.90 2.87
N PRO A 151 -0.03 -33.08 2.60
CA PRO A 151 0.62 -34.38 2.82
C PRO A 151 0.67 -34.77 4.30
N LEU A 152 0.87 -33.80 5.21
CA LEU A 152 0.87 -34.06 6.64
C LEU A 152 -0.49 -34.53 7.14
N ALA A 153 -1.57 -33.87 6.71
CA ALA A 153 -2.93 -34.25 7.05
C ALA A 153 -3.25 -35.66 6.55
N HIS A 154 -2.91 -35.96 5.29
CA HIS A 154 -3.07 -37.30 4.74
C HIS A 154 -2.34 -38.37 5.57
N ALA A 155 -1.08 -38.14 5.94
CA ALA A 155 -0.30 -39.08 6.74
C ALA A 155 -0.86 -39.28 8.16
N ILE A 156 -1.30 -38.20 8.82
CA ILE A 156 -1.88 -38.27 10.18
C ILE A 156 -3.24 -38.97 10.14
N ILE A 157 -4.09 -38.65 9.17
CA ILE A 157 -5.41 -39.27 9.01
C ILE A 157 -5.27 -40.76 8.74
N ALA A 158 -4.35 -41.16 7.85
CA ALA A 158 -4.13 -42.57 7.54
C ALA A 158 -3.67 -43.38 8.76
N ARG A 159 -2.90 -42.78 9.68
CA ARG A 159 -2.34 -43.47 10.85
C ARG A 159 -3.23 -43.41 12.10
N TYR A 160 -3.92 -42.29 12.32
CA TYR A 160 -4.61 -42.01 13.58
C TYR A 160 -6.12 -41.74 13.42
N GLY A 161 -6.61 -41.67 12.18
CA GLY A 161 -7.99 -41.33 11.85
C GLY A 161 -8.27 -39.82 11.88
N LEU A 162 -9.41 -39.44 11.29
CA LEU A 162 -9.79 -38.04 11.10
C LEU A 162 -9.97 -37.27 12.42
N SER A 163 -10.65 -37.87 13.40
CA SER A 163 -10.90 -37.23 14.71
C SER A 163 -9.60 -36.84 15.40
N ARG A 164 -8.62 -37.76 15.47
CA ARG A 164 -7.31 -37.48 16.09
C ARG A 164 -6.47 -36.52 15.25
N ALA A 165 -6.63 -36.52 13.92
CA ALA A 165 -5.99 -35.53 13.08
C ALA A 165 -6.41 -34.11 13.45
N PHE A 166 -7.72 -33.86 13.62
CA PHE A 166 -8.21 -32.56 14.09
C PHE A 166 -7.66 -32.20 15.47
N LEU A 167 -7.60 -33.15 16.41
CA LEU A 167 -7.00 -32.93 17.73
C LEU A 167 -5.52 -32.50 17.63
N ILE A 168 -4.72 -33.21 16.83
CA ILE A 168 -3.29 -32.92 16.65
C ILE A 168 -3.09 -31.55 16.03
N PHE A 169 -3.82 -31.23 14.95
CA PHE A 169 -3.74 -29.91 14.32
C PHE A 169 -4.22 -28.79 15.24
N GLY A 170 -5.27 -29.03 16.03
CA GLY A 170 -5.78 -28.06 17.01
C GLY A 170 -4.73 -27.68 18.05
N CYS A 171 -4.13 -28.68 18.70
CA CYS A 171 -3.08 -28.44 19.68
C CYS A 171 -1.85 -27.76 19.05
N LEU A 172 -1.44 -28.22 17.87
CA LEU A 172 -0.29 -27.67 17.14
C LEU A 172 -0.53 -26.20 16.76
N PHE A 173 -1.63 -25.90 16.08
CA PHE A 173 -1.90 -24.55 15.59
C PHE A 173 -2.20 -23.57 16.72
N ALA A 174 -2.99 -23.96 17.71
CA ALA A 174 -3.24 -23.10 18.88
C ALA A 174 -1.91 -22.80 19.61
N GLY A 175 -1.07 -23.82 19.84
CA GLY A 175 0.23 -23.66 20.48
C GLY A 175 1.19 -22.77 19.70
N VAL A 176 1.31 -22.99 18.39
CA VAL A 176 2.20 -22.20 17.52
C VAL A 176 1.72 -20.76 17.39
N ILE A 177 0.42 -20.51 17.17
CA ILE A 177 -0.13 -19.15 17.10
C ILE A 177 0.09 -18.43 18.43
N PHE A 178 -0.17 -19.10 19.56
CA PHE A 178 0.05 -18.53 20.88
C PHE A 178 1.53 -18.20 21.12
N ALA A 179 2.45 -19.10 20.80
CA ALA A 179 3.90 -18.87 20.95
C ALA A 179 4.40 -17.72 20.07
N LEU A 180 4.01 -17.68 18.78
CA LEU A 180 4.41 -16.63 17.85
C LEU A 180 3.79 -15.28 18.20
N SER A 181 2.65 -15.24 18.88
CA SER A 181 2.00 -13.99 19.30
C SER A 181 2.91 -13.11 20.17
N PHE A 182 3.78 -13.71 20.99
CA PHE A 182 4.69 -12.95 21.85
C PHE A 182 5.78 -12.22 21.05
N LEU A 183 6.09 -12.70 19.85
CA LEU A 183 7.09 -12.14 18.94
C LEU A 183 6.53 -10.99 18.09
N ILE A 184 5.20 -10.83 18.03
CA ILE A 184 4.53 -9.81 17.23
C ILE A 184 4.20 -8.59 18.11
N ALA A 185 4.66 -7.41 17.69
CA ALA A 185 4.43 -6.14 18.37
C ALA A 185 4.41 -4.97 17.39
N ASN A 186 3.78 -3.86 17.80
CA ASN A 186 3.88 -2.58 17.10
C ASN A 186 5.19 -1.86 17.47
N PRO A 187 5.75 -1.03 16.58
CA PRO A 187 6.93 -0.22 16.91
C PRO A 187 6.58 0.87 17.96
N PRO A 188 7.56 1.32 18.76
CA PRO A 188 7.37 2.45 19.68
C PRO A 188 7.11 3.76 18.91
N ALA A 189 6.46 4.74 19.55
CA ALA A 189 6.03 5.98 18.91
C ALA A 189 7.20 6.82 18.31
N SER A 190 8.40 6.72 18.87
CA SER A 190 9.62 7.42 18.43
C SER A 190 10.43 6.65 17.37
N TRP A 191 9.88 5.57 16.81
CA TRP A 191 10.60 4.70 15.86
C TRP A 191 10.78 5.34 14.48
N THR A 192 11.99 5.23 13.94
CA THR A 192 12.29 5.55 12.54
C THR A 192 12.10 4.31 11.66
N PRO A 193 11.21 4.34 10.65
CA PRO A 193 10.92 3.18 9.82
C PRO A 193 12.16 2.62 9.09
N VAL A 194 12.29 1.29 9.04
CA VAL A 194 13.40 0.62 8.35
C VAL A 194 13.31 0.85 6.84
N VAL A 195 14.40 1.33 6.25
CA VAL A 195 14.57 1.48 4.81
C VAL A 195 15.45 0.34 4.29
N LEU A 196 14.93 -0.42 3.32
CA LEU A 196 15.65 -1.52 2.68
C LEU A 196 16.48 -1.00 1.50
N PRO A 197 17.62 -1.63 1.17
CA PRO A 197 18.54 -1.15 0.12
C PRO A 197 17.97 -1.28 -1.31
N PHE A 198 16.78 -1.89 -1.47
CA PHE A 198 16.11 -2.08 -2.75
C PHE A 198 14.77 -1.35 -2.79
N GLY A 199 14.44 -0.70 -3.91
CA GLY A 199 13.15 -0.02 -4.13
C GLY A 199 13.22 1.50 -4.27
N LYS A 200 14.00 2.03 -5.22
CA LYS A 200 13.95 3.45 -5.59
C LYS A 200 12.90 3.72 -6.69
N LYS A 201 12.30 4.93 -6.62
CA LYS A 201 11.55 5.73 -7.63
C LYS A 201 10.02 5.88 -7.57
N HIS A 202 9.28 5.31 -6.63
CA HIS A 202 7.91 5.78 -6.39
C HIS A 202 7.71 6.11 -4.91
N VAL A 203 7.61 7.41 -4.62
CA VAL A 203 7.09 7.87 -3.33
C VAL A 203 5.66 7.34 -3.25
N ALA A 204 5.44 6.33 -2.40
CA ALA A 204 4.10 5.85 -2.10
C ALA A 204 3.28 7.08 -1.65
N LEU A 205 2.16 7.34 -2.33
CA LEU A 205 1.23 8.41 -1.95
C LEU A 205 0.91 8.20 -0.46
N LYS A 206 1.40 9.10 0.39
CA LYS A 206 1.01 9.11 1.79
C LYS A 206 -0.45 9.55 1.83
N ALA A 207 -1.30 8.80 2.53
CA ALA A 207 -2.68 9.22 2.74
C ALA A 207 -2.68 10.65 3.30
N ALA A 208 -3.48 11.53 2.68
CA ALA A 208 -3.55 12.94 3.09
C ALA A 208 -4.02 13.09 4.55
N LYS A 209 -4.73 12.08 5.08
CA LYS A 209 -5.09 11.96 6.49
C LYS A 209 -5.27 10.48 6.86
N ASP A 210 -5.28 10.18 8.15
CA ASP A 210 -5.75 8.88 8.65
C ASP A 210 -7.29 8.85 8.66
N PHE A 211 -7.90 8.06 7.77
CA PHE A 211 -9.34 7.94 7.65
C PHE A 211 -9.93 7.04 8.73
N THR A 212 -11.09 7.44 9.26
CA THR A 212 -11.95 6.54 10.03
C THR A 212 -12.69 5.57 9.09
N PRO A 213 -13.16 4.41 9.59
CA PRO A 213 -13.93 3.45 8.79
C PRO A 213 -15.13 4.08 8.08
N LYS A 214 -15.86 4.96 8.78
CA LYS A 214 -17.05 5.64 8.25
C LYS A 214 -16.72 6.63 7.14
N GLU A 215 -15.59 7.33 7.24
CA GLU A 215 -15.12 8.21 6.17
C GLU A 215 -14.64 7.40 4.98
N MET A 216 -13.87 6.33 5.21
CA MET A 216 -13.34 5.46 4.16
C MET A 216 -14.46 4.94 3.25
N VAL A 217 -15.50 4.32 3.81
CA VAL A 217 -16.57 3.69 3.02
C VAL A 217 -17.37 4.67 2.17
N ARG A 218 -17.36 5.97 2.52
CA ARG A 218 -18.03 7.04 1.76
C ARG A 218 -17.19 7.53 0.57
N THR A 219 -15.92 7.15 0.48
CA THR A 219 -15.05 7.61 -0.60
C THR A 219 -15.28 6.82 -1.88
N ARG A 220 -15.19 7.49 -3.04
CA ARG A 220 -15.16 6.82 -4.35
C ARG A 220 -13.94 5.89 -4.50
N ALA A 221 -12.85 6.18 -3.77
CA ALA A 221 -11.65 5.34 -3.76
C ALA A 221 -11.96 3.96 -3.14
N PHE A 222 -12.68 3.92 -2.02
CA PHE A 222 -13.08 2.67 -1.39
C PHE A 222 -13.93 1.81 -2.33
N ALA A 223 -14.97 2.37 -2.95
CA ALA A 223 -15.82 1.62 -3.87
C ALA A 223 -15.01 1.01 -5.03
N LEU A 224 -14.10 1.78 -5.62
CA LEU A 224 -13.22 1.31 -6.68
C LEU A 224 -12.28 0.18 -6.20
N LEU A 225 -11.65 0.35 -5.04
CA LEU A 225 -10.74 -0.66 -4.49
C LEU A 225 -11.46 -1.94 -4.07
N TRP A 226 -12.68 -1.82 -3.54
CA TRP A 226 -13.50 -2.96 -3.14
C TRP A 226 -13.90 -3.79 -4.36
N VAL A 227 -14.37 -3.13 -5.44
CA VAL A 227 -14.70 -3.81 -6.70
C VAL A 227 -13.45 -4.45 -7.33
N LEU A 228 -12.32 -3.76 -7.36
CA LEU A 228 -11.06 -4.34 -7.85
C LEU A 228 -10.66 -5.56 -7.01
N PHE A 229 -10.79 -5.51 -5.70
CA PHE A 229 -10.42 -6.64 -4.85
C PHE A 229 -11.34 -7.84 -5.09
N LEU A 230 -12.64 -7.60 -5.25
CA LEU A 230 -13.61 -8.61 -5.63
C LEU A 230 -13.24 -9.26 -6.97
N LEU A 231 -13.08 -8.47 -8.04
CA LEU A 231 -12.79 -8.98 -9.39
C LEU A 231 -11.49 -9.79 -9.43
N GLY A 232 -10.46 -9.32 -8.74
CA GLY A 232 -9.16 -9.96 -8.73
C GLY A 232 -9.11 -11.27 -7.94
N THR A 233 -9.88 -11.35 -6.85
CA THR A 233 -9.92 -12.55 -6.01
C THR A 233 -10.91 -13.59 -6.51
N PHE A 234 -12.02 -13.14 -7.12
CA PHE A 234 -13.01 -13.97 -7.77
C PHE A 234 -12.37 -14.99 -8.73
N ALA A 235 -11.48 -14.52 -9.61
CA ALA A 235 -10.89 -15.35 -10.63
C ALA A 235 -9.96 -16.44 -10.05
N GLY A 236 -9.17 -16.10 -9.02
CA GLY A 236 -8.29 -17.07 -8.34
C GLY A 236 -9.05 -18.08 -7.48
N LEU A 237 -10.14 -17.66 -6.83
CA LEU A 237 -10.98 -18.52 -5.99
C LEU A 237 -11.84 -19.49 -6.81
N LEU A 238 -12.21 -19.11 -8.04
CA LEU A 238 -12.86 -20.04 -8.97
C LEU A 238 -11.94 -21.22 -9.30
N VAL A 239 -10.68 -20.92 -9.66
CA VAL A 239 -9.75 -21.96 -10.09
C VAL A 239 -9.35 -22.85 -8.91
N ILE A 240 -9.12 -22.30 -7.70
CA ILE A 240 -8.61 -23.05 -6.53
C ILE A 240 -9.48 -24.25 -6.13
N GLY A 241 -10.81 -24.10 -6.16
CA GLY A 241 -11.74 -25.14 -5.73
C GLY A 241 -11.90 -26.29 -6.73
N GLN A 242 -11.68 -26.02 -8.02
CA GLN A 242 -11.91 -26.98 -9.11
C GLN A 242 -10.61 -27.52 -9.72
N MET A 243 -9.47 -27.15 -9.13
CA MET A 243 -8.13 -27.45 -9.64
C MET A 243 -7.87 -28.90 -10.06
N PRO A 244 -8.18 -29.91 -9.22
CA PRO A 244 -7.87 -31.29 -9.58
C PRO A 244 -8.73 -31.75 -10.77
N ARG A 245 -10.02 -31.41 -10.76
CA ARG A 245 -10.97 -31.75 -11.84
C ARG A 245 -10.60 -31.10 -13.16
N ILE A 246 -10.26 -29.81 -13.16
CA ILE A 246 -9.82 -29.10 -14.38
C ILE A 246 -8.56 -29.77 -14.96
N ALA A 247 -7.61 -30.18 -14.12
CA ALA A 247 -6.37 -30.82 -14.59
C ALA A 247 -6.62 -32.24 -15.15
N GLU A 248 -7.55 -32.98 -14.56
CA GLU A 248 -7.96 -34.30 -15.03
C GLU A 248 -8.76 -34.21 -16.34
N GLU A 249 -9.79 -33.36 -16.40
CA GLU A 249 -10.71 -33.26 -17.55
C GLU A 249 -10.06 -32.64 -18.80
N ILE A 250 -9.19 -31.63 -18.64
CA ILE A 250 -8.60 -30.90 -19.78
C ILE A 250 -7.28 -31.53 -20.24
N ALA A 251 -6.50 -32.08 -19.31
CA ALA A 251 -5.13 -32.52 -19.58
C ALA A 251 -4.85 -33.99 -19.20
N GLY A 252 -5.84 -34.74 -18.70
CA GLY A 252 -5.68 -36.17 -18.35
C GLY A 252 -4.69 -36.42 -17.21
N LEU A 253 -4.45 -35.42 -16.34
CA LEU A 253 -3.49 -35.55 -15.25
C LEU A 253 -4.09 -36.30 -14.05
N GLU A 254 -3.71 -37.57 -13.87
CA GLU A 254 -4.09 -38.38 -12.70
C GLU A 254 -3.39 -37.94 -11.38
N TYR A 255 -2.34 -37.11 -11.47
CA TYR A 255 -1.56 -36.65 -10.32
C TYR A 255 -2.24 -35.50 -9.55
N GLY A 256 -3.31 -35.76 -8.80
CA GLY A 256 -4.13 -34.72 -8.15
C GLY A 256 -3.41 -33.73 -7.21
N PHE A 257 -2.26 -34.10 -6.63
CA PHE A 257 -1.49 -33.23 -5.72
C PHE A 257 -0.58 -32.21 -6.43
N VAL A 258 0.07 -32.59 -7.54
CA VAL A 258 1.07 -31.74 -8.23
C VAL A 258 0.47 -30.40 -8.68
N PRO A 259 -0.72 -30.35 -9.32
CA PRO A 259 -1.35 -29.10 -9.70
C PRO A 259 -1.65 -28.20 -8.51
N VAL A 260 -2.02 -28.76 -7.35
CA VAL A 260 -2.35 -27.99 -6.14
C VAL A 260 -1.08 -27.41 -5.53
N ALA A 261 -0.02 -28.22 -5.44
CA ALA A 261 1.28 -27.80 -4.93
C ALA A 261 1.91 -26.69 -5.78
N LEU A 262 1.92 -26.83 -7.11
CA LEU A 262 2.45 -25.81 -8.02
C LEU A 262 1.68 -24.48 -7.91
N TYR A 263 0.36 -24.54 -7.80
CA TYR A 263 -0.44 -23.34 -7.57
C TYR A 263 -0.12 -22.68 -6.22
N ALA A 264 0.02 -23.46 -5.15
CA ALA A 264 0.37 -22.94 -3.82
C ALA A 264 1.75 -22.26 -3.82
N VAL A 265 2.75 -22.88 -4.47
CA VAL A 265 4.08 -22.29 -4.67
C VAL A 265 3.99 -20.99 -5.48
N ALA A 266 3.25 -21.00 -6.59
CA ALA A 266 3.05 -19.81 -7.40
C ALA A 266 2.33 -18.70 -6.61
N ASN A 267 1.34 -19.04 -5.79
CA ASN A 267 0.64 -18.11 -4.90
C ASN A 267 1.57 -17.47 -3.87
N PHE A 268 2.44 -18.27 -3.26
CA PHE A 268 3.49 -17.82 -2.35
C PHE A 268 4.45 -16.83 -3.04
N LEU A 269 5.01 -17.22 -4.19
CA LEU A 269 5.93 -16.37 -4.96
C LEU A 269 5.24 -15.09 -5.46
N GLY A 270 3.97 -15.20 -5.84
CA GLY A 270 3.13 -14.11 -6.27
C GLY A 270 2.99 -13.02 -5.23
N ARG A 271 2.72 -13.39 -3.97
CA ARG A 271 2.60 -12.45 -2.84
C ARG A 271 3.86 -11.61 -2.65
N MET A 272 5.03 -12.24 -2.72
CA MET A 272 6.32 -11.55 -2.56
C MET A 272 6.69 -10.70 -3.78
N SER A 273 6.49 -11.27 -4.97
CA SER A 273 6.87 -10.64 -6.25
C SER A 273 6.02 -9.43 -6.54
N TRP A 274 4.69 -9.56 -6.51
CA TRP A 274 3.78 -8.45 -6.77
C TRP A 274 3.81 -7.38 -5.68
N GLY A 275 4.10 -7.75 -4.43
CA GLY A 275 4.39 -6.79 -3.38
C GLY A 275 5.55 -5.86 -3.77
N THR A 276 6.66 -6.45 -4.25
CA THR A 276 7.84 -5.71 -4.71
C THR A 276 7.57 -4.92 -6.00
N VAL A 277 6.88 -5.52 -6.97
CA VAL A 277 6.50 -4.85 -8.24
C VAL A 277 5.61 -3.64 -7.95
N SER A 278 4.68 -3.76 -7.01
CA SER A 278 3.80 -2.69 -6.56
C SER A 278 4.54 -1.57 -5.85
N ASP A 279 5.55 -1.90 -5.06
CA ASP A 279 6.44 -0.91 -4.43
C ASP A 279 7.29 -0.15 -5.46
N ARG A 280 7.69 -0.79 -6.58
CA ARG A 280 8.54 -0.17 -7.61
C ARG A 280 7.78 0.58 -8.70
N LEU A 281 6.75 -0.04 -9.27
CA LEU A 281 5.97 0.51 -10.40
C LEU A 281 4.81 1.41 -9.94
N GLY A 282 4.50 1.38 -8.64
CA GLY A 282 3.30 1.99 -8.08
C GLY A 282 2.09 1.04 -8.13
N ARG A 283 1.16 1.29 -7.20
CA ARG A 283 0.03 0.41 -6.91
C ARG A 283 -0.86 0.14 -8.12
N GLY A 284 -1.26 1.20 -8.84
CA GLY A 284 -2.15 1.10 -9.99
C GLY A 284 -1.55 0.26 -11.12
N LYS A 285 -0.28 0.50 -11.49
CA LYS A 285 0.38 -0.21 -12.61
C LYS A 285 0.56 -1.69 -12.29
N ALA A 286 0.93 -2.01 -11.05
CA ALA A 286 1.06 -3.40 -10.62
C ALA A 286 -0.27 -4.14 -10.67
N LEU A 287 -1.37 -3.52 -10.19
CA LEU A 287 -2.70 -4.10 -10.31
C LEU A 287 -3.11 -4.27 -11.78
N SER A 288 -2.91 -3.26 -12.64
CA SER A 288 -3.23 -3.37 -14.07
C SER A 288 -2.50 -4.51 -14.75
N LEU A 289 -1.21 -4.69 -14.47
CA LEU A 289 -0.42 -5.78 -15.05
C LEU A 289 -0.86 -7.15 -14.53
N ALA A 290 -1.18 -7.27 -13.24
CA ALA A 290 -1.69 -8.51 -12.66
C ALA A 290 -3.04 -8.91 -13.28
N PHE A 291 -3.95 -7.94 -13.45
CA PHE A 291 -5.22 -8.16 -14.13
C PHE A 291 -5.03 -8.53 -15.60
N LEU A 292 -4.12 -7.87 -16.32
CA LEU A 292 -3.85 -8.17 -17.72
C LEU A 292 -3.35 -9.61 -17.90
N ILE A 293 -2.46 -10.07 -17.03
CA ILE A 293 -1.99 -11.47 -17.04
C ILE A 293 -3.16 -12.43 -16.80
N GLN A 294 -4.04 -12.15 -15.82
CA GLN A 294 -5.23 -12.98 -15.60
C GLN A 294 -6.14 -13.00 -16.83
N THR A 295 -6.43 -11.84 -17.42
CA THR A 295 -7.27 -11.72 -18.61
C THR A 295 -6.76 -12.59 -19.75
N ILE A 296 -5.47 -12.50 -20.08
CA ILE A 296 -4.85 -13.29 -21.15
C ILE A 296 -5.01 -14.77 -20.84
N VAL A 297 -4.63 -15.19 -19.62
CA VAL A 297 -4.67 -16.59 -19.20
C VAL A 297 -6.08 -17.16 -19.25
N PHE A 298 -7.10 -16.44 -18.77
CA PHE A 298 -8.49 -16.93 -18.77
C PHE A 298 -9.09 -17.05 -20.17
N PHE A 299 -8.77 -16.15 -21.11
CA PHE A 299 -9.26 -16.26 -22.48
C PHE A 299 -8.65 -17.41 -23.27
N VAL A 300 -7.41 -17.81 -22.93
CA VAL A 300 -6.73 -18.94 -23.59
C VAL A 300 -6.85 -20.25 -22.83
N PHE A 301 -7.44 -20.24 -21.63
CA PHE A 301 -7.33 -21.32 -20.65
C PHE A 301 -7.86 -22.67 -21.18
N GLU A 302 -8.98 -22.63 -21.90
CA GLU A 302 -9.61 -23.81 -22.50
C GLU A 302 -8.78 -24.44 -23.62
N GLN A 303 -7.92 -23.64 -24.28
CA GLN A 303 -7.05 -24.13 -25.35
C GLN A 303 -5.76 -24.79 -24.81
N LEU A 304 -5.50 -24.70 -23.50
CA LEU A 304 -4.30 -25.27 -22.87
C LEU A 304 -4.47 -26.78 -22.63
N THR A 305 -4.60 -27.57 -23.70
CA THR A 305 -4.75 -29.04 -23.61
C THR A 305 -3.45 -29.75 -23.24
N ASN A 306 -2.29 -29.12 -23.48
CA ASN A 306 -1.01 -29.65 -23.05
C ASN A 306 -0.87 -29.57 -21.52
N PRO A 307 -0.58 -30.68 -20.81
CA PRO A 307 -0.50 -30.70 -19.35
C PRO A 307 0.46 -29.67 -18.75
N VAL A 308 1.62 -29.45 -19.38
CA VAL A 308 2.61 -28.48 -18.92
C VAL A 308 2.08 -27.05 -19.09
N LEU A 309 1.50 -26.74 -20.25
CA LEU A 309 0.93 -25.41 -20.51
C LEU A 309 -0.24 -25.10 -19.57
N LEU A 310 -1.09 -26.09 -19.28
CA LEU A 310 -2.17 -25.94 -18.31
C LEU A 310 -1.63 -25.65 -16.90
N LEU A 311 -0.60 -26.38 -16.47
CA LEU A 311 0.04 -26.14 -15.16
C LEU A 311 0.71 -24.77 -15.09
N VAL A 312 1.32 -24.29 -16.18
CA VAL A 312 1.90 -22.94 -16.27
C VAL A 312 0.79 -21.88 -16.20
N GLY A 313 -0.25 -21.99 -17.02
CA GLY A 313 -1.38 -21.05 -17.02
C GLY A 313 -2.03 -20.96 -15.65
N LYS A 314 -2.30 -22.11 -15.02
CA LYS A 314 -2.81 -22.19 -13.66
C LYS A 314 -1.87 -21.55 -12.63
N SER A 315 -0.57 -21.80 -12.74
CA SER A 315 0.41 -21.19 -11.85
C SER A 315 0.46 -19.67 -12.01
N LEU A 316 0.27 -19.14 -13.22
CA LEU A 316 0.14 -17.69 -13.46
C LEU A 316 -1.11 -17.09 -12.80
N VAL A 317 -2.24 -17.81 -12.80
CA VAL A 317 -3.43 -17.40 -12.01
C VAL A 317 -3.10 -17.39 -10.53
N GLY A 318 -2.42 -18.42 -10.01
CA GLY A 318 -2.02 -18.48 -8.59
C GLY A 318 -1.08 -17.35 -8.20
N PHE A 319 -0.12 -17.05 -9.07
CA PHE A 319 0.86 -15.98 -8.93
C PHE A 319 0.19 -14.60 -8.87
N THR A 320 -0.74 -14.31 -9.76
CA THR A 320 -1.47 -13.03 -9.77
C THR A 320 -2.48 -12.93 -8.61
N PHE A 321 -3.20 -14.01 -8.30
CA PHE A 321 -4.13 -14.08 -7.17
C PHE A 321 -3.43 -13.83 -5.83
N GLY A 322 -2.28 -14.48 -5.62
CA GLY A 322 -1.44 -14.25 -4.44
C GLY A 322 -0.96 -12.80 -4.40
N GLY A 323 -0.52 -12.28 -5.55
CA GLY A 323 -0.08 -10.90 -5.65
C GLY A 323 -1.12 -9.88 -5.23
N MET A 324 -2.37 -10.07 -5.63
CA MET A 324 -3.47 -9.18 -5.24
C MET A 324 -3.64 -9.14 -3.72
N LEU A 325 -3.64 -10.30 -3.05
CA LEU A 325 -3.76 -10.39 -1.59
C LEU A 325 -2.61 -9.70 -0.84
N ALA A 326 -1.43 -9.58 -1.46
CA ALA A 326 -0.29 -8.83 -0.91
C ALA A 326 -0.36 -7.32 -1.18
N VAL A 327 -0.91 -6.92 -2.32
CA VAL A 327 -0.95 -5.50 -2.73
C VAL A 327 -2.08 -4.74 -2.04
N PHE A 328 -3.27 -5.31 -1.86
CA PHE A 328 -4.42 -4.60 -1.26
C PHE A 328 -4.21 -4.05 0.16
N PRO A 329 -3.54 -4.74 1.10
CA PRO A 329 -3.18 -4.16 2.40
C PRO A 329 -2.33 -2.89 2.27
N ALA A 330 -1.34 -2.92 1.37
CA ALA A 330 -0.48 -1.78 1.10
C ALA A 330 -1.26 -0.62 0.45
N VAL A 331 -2.15 -0.93 -0.49
CA VAL A 331 -3.03 0.08 -1.11
C VAL A 331 -3.98 0.69 -0.08
N CYS A 332 -4.55 -0.10 0.81
CA CYS A 332 -5.40 0.38 1.89
C CYS A 332 -4.63 1.35 2.80
N ALA A 333 -3.40 1.01 3.17
CA ALA A 333 -2.51 1.85 3.98
C ALA A 333 -2.11 3.17 3.27
N ASP A 334 -1.89 3.12 1.96
CA ASP A 334 -1.51 4.28 1.15
C ASP A 334 -2.69 5.24 0.95
N PHE A 335 -3.92 4.73 0.78
CA PHE A 335 -5.11 5.57 0.54
C PHE A 335 -5.77 6.08 1.82
N PHE A 336 -5.76 5.29 2.90
CA PHE A 336 -6.59 5.54 4.10
C PHE A 336 -5.79 5.70 5.40
N GLY A 337 -4.46 5.57 5.36
CA GLY A 337 -3.58 5.79 6.50
C GLY A 337 -3.31 4.52 7.33
N LEU A 338 -2.51 4.66 8.38
CA LEU A 338 -2.02 3.54 9.22
C LEU A 338 -2.74 3.42 10.56
N LYS A 339 -3.40 4.49 11.04
CA LYS A 339 -3.98 4.53 12.38
C LYS A 339 -5.11 3.51 12.58
N ASN A 340 -6.01 3.40 11.59
CA ASN A 340 -7.14 2.47 11.59
C ASN A 340 -6.97 1.37 10.51
N LEU A 341 -5.72 1.02 10.19
CA LEU A 341 -5.43 0.12 9.07
C LEU A 341 -6.07 -1.26 9.26
N GLY A 342 -6.05 -1.81 10.48
CA GLY A 342 -6.62 -3.13 10.76
C GLY A 342 -8.10 -3.18 10.38
N VAL A 343 -8.91 -2.27 10.92
CA VAL A 343 -10.36 -2.22 10.64
C VAL A 343 -10.66 -1.81 9.19
N ASN A 344 -9.92 -0.84 8.63
CA ASN A 344 -10.13 -0.37 7.25
C ASN A 344 -9.82 -1.48 6.24
N TYR A 345 -8.70 -2.19 6.42
CA TYR A 345 -8.37 -3.35 5.60
C TYR A 345 -9.36 -4.49 5.81
N GLY A 346 -9.81 -4.73 7.05
CA GLY A 346 -10.83 -5.73 7.33
C GLY A 346 -12.15 -5.49 6.58
N ILE A 347 -12.61 -4.24 6.51
CA ILE A 347 -13.80 -3.88 5.71
C ILE A 347 -13.53 -4.08 4.22
N LEU A 348 -12.35 -3.68 3.71
CA LEU A 348 -11.98 -3.89 2.32
C LEU A 348 -11.90 -5.39 1.97
N PHE A 349 -11.43 -6.22 2.91
CA PHE A 349 -11.30 -7.67 2.76
C PHE A 349 -12.64 -8.40 2.63
N THR A 350 -13.77 -7.78 3.00
CA THR A 350 -15.10 -8.36 2.73
C THR A 350 -15.34 -8.61 1.24
N ALA A 351 -14.68 -7.86 0.34
CA ALA A 351 -14.69 -8.10 -1.10
C ALA A 351 -14.17 -9.52 -1.45
N TRP A 352 -13.10 -9.97 -0.79
CA TRP A 352 -12.58 -11.33 -0.94
C TRP A 352 -13.59 -12.38 -0.47
N GLY A 353 -14.31 -12.10 0.62
CA GLY A 353 -15.37 -12.98 1.12
C GLY A 353 -16.51 -13.15 0.12
N VAL A 354 -16.97 -12.06 -0.50
CA VAL A 354 -17.97 -12.10 -1.58
C VAL A 354 -17.43 -12.88 -2.78
N GLY A 355 -16.17 -12.64 -3.18
CA GLY A 355 -15.50 -13.41 -4.24
C GLY A 355 -15.39 -14.90 -3.94
N GLY A 356 -15.18 -15.28 -2.68
CA GLY A 356 -15.10 -16.66 -2.21
C GLY A 356 -16.44 -17.40 -2.19
N ILE A 357 -17.55 -16.67 -2.19
CA ILE A 357 -18.90 -17.25 -2.35
C ILE A 357 -19.24 -17.36 -3.84
N ILE A 358 -19.13 -16.26 -4.58
CA ILE A 358 -19.58 -16.18 -5.98
C ILE A 358 -18.68 -16.99 -6.91
N GLY A 359 -17.36 -17.02 -6.68
CA GLY A 359 -16.40 -17.71 -7.53
C GLY A 359 -16.64 -19.22 -7.66
N PRO A 360 -16.59 -19.98 -6.55
CA PRO A 360 -16.88 -21.42 -6.58
C PRO A 360 -18.30 -21.75 -7.03
N LEU A 361 -19.30 -20.93 -6.68
CA LEU A 361 -20.68 -21.13 -7.11
C LEU A 361 -20.81 -21.02 -8.63
N LEU A 362 -20.22 -19.99 -9.24
CA LEU A 362 -20.22 -19.83 -10.69
C LEU A 362 -19.44 -20.96 -11.37
N GLY A 363 -18.31 -21.36 -10.80
CA GLY A 363 -17.55 -22.54 -11.24
C GLY A 363 -18.40 -23.80 -11.31
N GLY A 364 -19.15 -24.09 -10.23
CA GLY A 364 -20.02 -25.26 -10.14
C GLY A 364 -21.18 -25.21 -11.13
N LEU A 365 -21.93 -24.11 -11.12
CA LEU A 365 -23.09 -23.93 -12.00
C LEU A 365 -22.72 -23.96 -13.48
N SER A 366 -21.57 -23.40 -13.86
CA SER A 366 -21.06 -23.50 -15.23
C SER A 366 -20.92 -24.96 -15.66
N ARG A 367 -20.31 -25.79 -14.82
CA ARG A 367 -20.07 -27.21 -15.12
C ARG A 367 -21.37 -28.00 -15.20
N ASP A 368 -22.30 -27.75 -14.28
CA ASP A 368 -23.57 -28.48 -14.19
C ASP A 368 -24.48 -28.17 -15.39
N ILE A 369 -24.50 -26.92 -15.86
CA ILE A 369 -25.36 -26.48 -16.97
C ILE A 369 -24.75 -26.79 -18.33
N THR A 370 -23.44 -26.53 -18.50
CA THR A 370 -22.79 -26.58 -19.83
C THR A 370 -21.98 -27.83 -20.08
N GLY A 371 -21.74 -28.66 -19.06
CA GLY A 371 -20.85 -29.81 -19.17
C GLY A 371 -19.36 -29.45 -19.19
N GLY A 372 -19.00 -28.16 -19.13
CA GLY A 372 -17.61 -27.67 -19.19
C GLY A 372 -17.35 -26.42 -18.35
N HIS A 373 -16.13 -25.89 -18.48
CA HIS A 373 -15.63 -24.75 -17.68
C HIS A 373 -15.58 -23.43 -18.47
N THR A 374 -16.01 -23.45 -19.74
CA THR A 374 -15.92 -22.34 -20.69
C THR A 374 -16.56 -21.05 -20.16
N VAL A 375 -17.78 -21.14 -19.61
CA VAL A 375 -18.49 -19.95 -19.09
C VAL A 375 -17.76 -19.35 -17.90
N SER A 376 -17.26 -20.19 -16.98
CA SER A 376 -16.45 -19.74 -15.85
C SER A 376 -15.18 -19.01 -16.27
N PHE A 377 -14.48 -19.51 -17.28
CA PHE A 377 -13.27 -18.87 -17.81
C PHE A 377 -13.60 -17.57 -18.52
N LEU A 378 -14.66 -17.54 -19.34
CA LEU A 378 -15.10 -16.33 -20.04
C LEU A 378 -15.49 -15.22 -19.08
N VAL A 379 -16.31 -15.54 -18.07
CA VAL A 379 -16.71 -14.57 -17.03
C VAL A 379 -15.51 -14.06 -16.25
N SER A 380 -14.56 -14.95 -15.90
CA SER A 380 -13.32 -14.56 -15.21
C SER A 380 -12.41 -13.69 -16.08
N GLY A 381 -12.32 -13.97 -17.38
CA GLY A 381 -11.59 -13.16 -18.36
C GLY A 381 -12.18 -11.76 -18.49
N CYS A 382 -13.50 -11.66 -18.65
CA CYS A 382 -14.23 -10.38 -18.71
C CYS A 382 -14.14 -9.59 -17.40
N ALA A 383 -14.26 -10.25 -16.25
CA ALA A 383 -14.10 -9.64 -14.92
C ALA A 383 -12.68 -9.10 -14.73
N SER A 384 -11.66 -9.87 -15.14
CA SER A 384 -10.26 -9.45 -15.08
C SER A 384 -9.99 -8.27 -16.03
N LEU A 385 -10.59 -8.29 -17.22
CA LEU A 385 -10.48 -7.20 -18.21
C LEU A 385 -11.09 -5.90 -17.67
N LEU A 386 -12.26 -5.98 -17.02
CA LEU A 386 -12.84 -4.84 -16.30
C LEU A 386 -11.89 -4.36 -15.19
N GLY A 387 -11.24 -5.27 -14.48
CA GLY A 387 -10.19 -4.97 -13.49
C GLY A 387 -9.02 -4.18 -14.08
N VAL A 388 -8.59 -4.49 -15.31
CA VAL A 388 -7.58 -3.68 -16.04
C VAL A 388 -8.09 -2.25 -16.18
N PHE A 389 -9.27 -2.03 -16.76
CA PHE A 389 -9.79 -0.67 -16.97
C PHE A 389 -9.98 0.11 -15.67
N LEU A 390 -10.53 -0.52 -14.64
CA LEU A 390 -10.76 0.10 -13.34
C LEU A 390 -9.43 0.45 -12.63
N SER A 391 -8.41 -0.40 -12.75
CA SER A 391 -7.10 -0.12 -12.17
C SER A 391 -6.37 1.04 -12.85
N LEU A 392 -6.63 1.30 -14.15
CA LEU A 392 -6.12 2.50 -14.83
C LEU A 392 -6.69 3.80 -14.25
N LEU A 393 -7.90 3.78 -13.67
CA LEU A 393 -8.47 4.95 -12.97
C LEU A 393 -7.65 5.34 -11.73
N LEU A 394 -6.96 4.38 -11.10
CA LEU A 394 -6.03 4.65 -10.00
C LEU A 394 -4.78 5.41 -10.47
N LEU A 395 -4.37 5.23 -11.73
CA LEU A 395 -3.21 5.93 -12.30
C LEU A 395 -3.47 7.42 -12.49
N LYS A 396 -4.72 7.81 -12.79
CA LYS A 396 -5.09 9.22 -13.01
C LYS A 396 -5.13 10.05 -11.73
N ARG A 397 -5.33 9.42 -10.56
CA ARG A 397 -5.43 10.11 -9.26
C ARG A 397 -4.08 10.43 -8.59
N GLY A 398 -2.98 9.87 -9.07
CA GLY A 398 -1.66 10.00 -8.43
C GLY A 398 -0.82 11.21 -8.85
N LYS A 399 -1.39 12.21 -9.54
CA LYS A 399 -0.61 13.33 -10.12
C LYS A 399 -0.79 14.70 -9.47
N THR A 400 -1.57 14.84 -8.40
CA THR A 400 -1.69 16.15 -7.73
C THR A 400 -1.90 15.96 -6.23
N MET A 401 -0.89 16.30 -5.42
CA MET A 401 -1.08 16.54 -3.98
C MET A 401 -2.18 17.60 -3.83
N SER A 402 -3.18 17.35 -2.97
CA SER A 402 -4.19 18.36 -2.65
C SER A 402 -3.52 19.58 -2.00
N GLN A 403 -4.14 20.75 -2.10
CA GLN A 403 -3.62 21.98 -1.53
C GLN A 403 -3.34 21.86 -0.03
N GLU A 404 -4.25 21.21 0.71
CA GLU A 404 -4.13 20.89 2.14
C GLU A 404 -2.89 20.02 2.44
N ALA A 405 -2.61 19.01 1.60
CA ALA A 405 -1.46 18.13 1.80
C ALA A 405 -0.13 18.85 1.53
N LEU A 406 -0.11 19.79 0.57
CA LEU A 406 1.05 20.64 0.34
C LEU A 406 1.30 21.57 1.52
N GLU A 407 0.26 22.17 2.08
CA GLU A 407 0.38 23.02 3.27
C GLU A 407 0.92 22.25 4.48
N GLU A 408 0.43 21.03 4.75
CA GLU A 408 0.98 20.19 5.83
C GLU A 408 2.44 19.79 5.59
N TYR A 409 2.79 19.46 4.34
CA TYR A 409 4.14 19.10 3.98
C TYR A 409 5.10 20.28 4.13
N LEU A 410 4.69 21.47 3.68
CA LEU A 410 5.43 22.71 3.87
C LEU A 410 5.57 23.05 5.36
N ALA A 411 4.51 22.89 6.14
CA ALA A 411 4.55 23.11 7.59
C ALA A 411 5.58 22.21 8.27
N PHE A 412 5.69 20.95 7.85
CA PHE A 412 6.73 20.04 8.34
C PHE A 412 8.13 20.47 7.92
N LEU A 413 8.36 20.78 6.64
CA LEU A 413 9.68 21.16 6.14
C LEU A 413 10.21 22.47 6.73
N LEU A 414 9.31 23.40 7.03
CA LEU A 414 9.59 24.76 7.48
C LEU A 414 9.49 24.93 9.00
N LEU A 415 9.08 23.89 9.74
CA LEU A 415 8.93 23.93 11.18
C LEU A 415 10.23 24.37 11.86
N GLY A 416 10.17 25.47 12.62
CA GLY A 416 11.33 26.02 13.32
C GLY A 416 12.36 26.72 12.43
N LYS A 417 12.16 26.77 11.11
CA LYS A 417 13.06 27.45 10.15
C LYS A 417 12.58 28.84 9.76
N VAL A 418 11.26 29.03 9.68
CA VAL A 418 10.63 30.33 9.35
C VAL A 418 9.60 30.70 10.41
N ARG A 419 9.30 31.99 10.55
CA ARG A 419 8.23 32.47 11.46
C ARG A 419 6.84 32.31 10.88
N GLY A 420 6.72 32.34 9.56
CA GLY A 420 5.46 32.08 8.88
C GLY A 420 5.63 31.81 7.40
N PHE A 421 4.64 31.15 6.82
CA PHE A 421 4.50 31.01 5.38
C PHE A 421 3.04 31.07 4.94
N ARG A 422 2.82 31.36 3.66
CA ARG A 422 1.52 31.34 2.99
C ARG A 422 1.65 30.68 1.62
N LEU A 423 0.68 29.84 1.27
CA LEU A 423 0.50 29.42 -0.10
C LEU A 423 -0.33 30.48 -0.83
N ILE A 424 0.16 30.97 -1.96
CA ILE A 424 -0.41 32.10 -2.69
C ILE A 424 -0.53 31.78 -4.18
N ASP A 425 -1.41 32.50 -4.88
CA ASP A 425 -1.42 32.53 -6.34
C ASP A 425 -0.28 33.47 -6.82
N PRO A 426 0.69 32.98 -7.62
CA PRO A 426 1.76 33.80 -8.19
C PRO A 426 1.28 35.03 -8.98
N ARG A 427 0.04 35.02 -9.48
CA ARG A 427 -0.60 36.16 -10.17
C ARG A 427 -0.87 37.34 -9.25
N GLU A 428 -0.92 37.09 -7.95
CA GLU A 428 -1.14 38.13 -6.95
C GLU A 428 0.13 38.82 -6.48
N VAL A 429 1.31 38.32 -6.88
CA VAL A 429 2.62 38.93 -6.62
C VAL A 429 2.78 40.20 -7.46
N VAL A 430 3.17 41.30 -6.80
CA VAL A 430 3.30 42.61 -7.43
C VAL A 430 4.73 42.79 -7.97
N THR A 431 4.87 43.15 -9.24
CA THR A 431 6.15 43.49 -9.89
C THR A 431 6.16 44.96 -10.29
N GLY A 432 7.31 45.62 -10.27
CA GLY A 432 7.39 47.03 -10.66
C GLY A 432 8.78 47.50 -11.12
N GLU A 433 8.81 48.30 -12.18
CA GLU A 433 10.05 48.87 -12.74
C GLU A 433 10.82 49.73 -11.73
N TRP A 434 10.12 50.42 -10.84
CA TRP A 434 10.74 51.24 -9.80
C TRP A 434 11.63 50.43 -8.84
N VAL A 435 11.35 49.12 -8.67
CA VAL A 435 12.16 48.22 -7.81
C VAL A 435 13.58 48.10 -8.37
N ARG A 436 13.73 48.07 -9.70
CA ARG A 436 15.04 48.07 -10.36
C ARG A 436 15.79 49.37 -10.14
N LEU A 437 15.11 50.52 -10.17
CA LEU A 437 15.73 51.80 -9.87
C LEU A 437 16.29 51.83 -8.43
N LYS A 438 15.56 51.27 -7.45
CA LYS A 438 16.09 51.15 -6.08
C LYS A 438 17.31 50.23 -5.98
N CYS A 439 17.34 49.13 -6.74
CA CYS A 439 18.54 48.28 -6.78
C CYS A 439 19.72 49.03 -7.43
N GLN A 440 19.50 49.72 -8.54
CA GLN A 440 20.56 50.39 -9.30
C GLN A 440 21.17 51.58 -8.58
N TYR A 441 20.35 52.40 -7.91
CA TYR A 441 20.78 53.67 -7.34
C TYR A 441 20.82 53.66 -5.80
N GLY A 442 20.38 52.59 -5.15
CA GLY A 442 20.23 52.54 -3.69
C GLY A 442 20.79 51.29 -3.00
N CYS A 443 21.43 50.37 -3.74
CA CYS A 443 21.99 49.14 -3.18
C CYS A 443 23.46 48.98 -3.54
N ASP A 444 24.31 48.79 -2.51
CA ASP A 444 25.75 48.57 -2.67
C ASP A 444 26.10 47.23 -3.36
N GLY A 445 25.10 46.34 -3.51
CA GLY A 445 25.25 45.03 -4.16
C GLY A 445 24.95 45.01 -5.67
N TYR A 446 24.56 46.14 -6.28
CA TYR A 446 24.23 46.17 -7.71
C TYR A 446 25.43 45.77 -8.58
N GLY A 447 25.23 44.86 -9.53
CA GLY A 447 26.27 44.37 -10.44
C GLY A 447 27.38 43.52 -9.79
N MET A 448 27.31 43.29 -8.49
CA MET A 448 28.35 42.58 -7.73
C MET A 448 28.26 41.06 -7.86
N CYS A 449 27.08 40.52 -8.16
CA CYS A 449 26.82 39.08 -8.15
C CYS A 449 25.93 38.63 -9.32
N LEU A 450 26.07 37.38 -9.79
CA LEU A 450 25.24 36.83 -10.89
C LEU A 450 23.74 36.75 -10.56
N THR A 451 23.37 36.89 -9.29
CA THR A 451 21.97 36.88 -8.84
C THR A 451 21.44 38.28 -8.58
N CYS A 452 22.23 39.32 -8.87
CA CYS A 452 21.94 40.73 -8.70
C CYS A 452 21.66 41.36 -10.08
N PRO A 453 20.85 42.42 -10.20
CA PRO A 453 20.78 43.25 -11.40
C PRO A 453 22.18 43.69 -11.87
N PRO A 454 22.48 43.73 -13.18
CA PRO A 454 21.59 43.44 -14.31
C PRO A 454 21.46 41.94 -14.67
N TYR A 455 22.13 41.03 -13.95
CA TYR A 455 22.17 39.60 -14.27
C TYR A 455 20.91 38.82 -13.88
N SER A 456 20.08 39.35 -12.98
CA SER A 456 18.77 38.79 -12.64
C SER A 456 17.68 39.16 -13.67
N PRO A 457 16.54 38.46 -13.71
CA PRO A 457 15.42 38.78 -14.62
C PRO A 457 14.82 40.17 -14.40
N GLU A 458 14.49 40.87 -15.49
CA GLU A 458 13.77 42.15 -15.48
C GLU A 458 12.32 41.99 -14.98
N PRO A 459 11.67 43.05 -14.46
CA PRO A 459 10.34 42.94 -13.85
C PRO A 459 9.28 42.37 -14.81
N GLN A 460 9.29 42.76 -16.08
CA GLN A 460 8.40 42.20 -17.10
C GLN A 460 8.64 40.69 -17.29
N ARG A 461 9.90 40.26 -17.38
CA ARG A 461 10.24 38.83 -17.49
C ARG A 461 9.86 38.05 -16.23
N THR A 462 10.01 38.66 -15.05
CA THR A 462 9.57 38.06 -13.80
C THR A 462 8.06 37.89 -13.75
N ARG A 463 7.28 38.85 -14.26
CA ARG A 463 5.82 38.73 -14.37
C ARG A 463 5.42 37.54 -15.25
N GLU A 464 6.04 37.39 -16.43
CA GLU A 464 5.82 36.23 -17.31
C GLU A 464 6.16 34.90 -16.62
N ILE A 465 7.26 34.86 -15.87
CA ILE A 465 7.64 33.68 -15.09
C ILE A 465 6.56 33.36 -14.08
N LEU A 466 6.12 34.34 -13.28
CA LEU A 466 5.08 34.15 -12.27
C LEU A 466 3.75 33.68 -12.87
N ASP A 467 3.33 34.22 -14.02
CA ASP A 467 2.08 33.84 -14.70
C ASP A 467 2.07 32.39 -15.19
N ALA A 468 3.25 31.79 -15.38
CA ALA A 468 3.41 30.41 -15.80
C ALA A 468 3.24 29.39 -14.66
N TYR A 469 3.03 29.83 -13.42
CA TYR A 469 2.83 28.97 -12.25
C TYR A 469 1.42 29.13 -11.68
N THR A 470 0.93 28.07 -11.05
CA THR A 470 -0.36 28.05 -10.36
C THR A 470 -0.25 28.28 -8.85
N ARG A 471 0.93 28.04 -8.26
CA ARG A 471 1.14 28.11 -6.81
C ARG A 471 2.54 28.65 -6.48
N ALA A 472 2.62 29.41 -5.39
CA ALA A 472 3.89 29.78 -4.76
C ALA A 472 3.79 29.78 -3.24
N VAL A 473 4.93 29.60 -2.58
CA VAL A 473 5.08 29.66 -1.13
C VAL A 473 5.80 30.96 -0.79
N LEU A 474 5.10 31.86 -0.09
CA LEU A 474 5.66 33.09 0.45
C LEU A 474 6.12 32.84 1.89
N LEU A 475 7.39 33.09 2.17
CA LEU A 475 8.08 32.80 3.43
C LEU A 475 8.41 34.09 4.17
N TRP A 476 8.36 34.07 5.51
CA TRP A 476 8.74 35.20 6.37
C TRP A 476 9.64 34.74 7.54
N GLN A 477 10.78 35.41 7.71
CA GLN A 477 11.75 35.17 8.78
C GLN A 477 12.47 36.48 9.14
N PRO A 478 12.41 36.98 10.40
CA PRO A 478 12.99 38.25 10.82
C PRO A 478 14.34 38.11 11.54
N GLU A 479 15.04 36.98 11.39
CA GLU A 479 16.32 36.72 12.08
C GLU A 479 17.51 36.98 11.17
N SER A 480 17.51 36.39 9.98
CA SER A 480 18.66 36.42 9.09
C SER A 480 18.22 36.17 7.65
N TRP A 481 18.55 37.11 6.76
CA TRP A 481 18.30 36.95 5.33
C TRP A 481 19.22 35.88 4.71
N ARG A 482 20.41 35.67 5.28
CA ARG A 482 21.36 34.62 4.88
C ARG A 482 20.79 33.23 5.12
N ASP A 483 20.14 33.04 6.27
CA ASP A 483 19.50 31.78 6.60
C ASP A 483 18.27 31.55 5.72
N LEU A 484 17.48 32.61 5.48
CA LEU A 484 16.33 32.52 4.59
C LEU A 484 16.74 32.10 3.16
N ARG A 485 17.88 32.59 2.65
CA ARG A 485 18.44 32.13 1.37
C ARG A 485 18.66 30.62 1.32
N ARG A 486 19.31 30.07 2.34
CA ARG A 486 19.56 28.62 2.44
C ARG A 486 18.25 27.86 2.54
N ILE A 487 17.33 28.32 3.38
CA ILE A 487 16.00 27.72 3.53
C ILE A 487 15.24 27.68 2.20
N CYS A 488 15.28 28.75 1.39
CA CYS A 488 14.62 28.77 0.09
C CYS A 488 15.25 27.79 -0.91
N ALA A 489 16.59 27.73 -0.98
CA ALA A 489 17.29 26.80 -1.86
C ALA A 489 17.06 25.32 -1.46
N ASP A 490 17.09 25.03 -0.15
CA ASP A 490 16.78 23.71 0.39
C ASP A 490 15.32 23.34 0.10
N LEU A 491 14.38 24.28 0.29
CA LEU A 491 12.97 24.05 0.01
C LEU A 491 12.73 23.77 -1.48
N GLU A 492 13.35 24.54 -2.38
CA GLU A 492 13.30 24.28 -3.83
C GLU A 492 13.75 22.85 -4.14
N ARG A 493 14.90 22.44 -3.59
CA ARG A 493 15.43 21.09 -3.76
C ARG A 493 14.48 20.01 -3.24
N GLU A 494 13.94 20.17 -2.04
CA GLU A 494 13.00 19.20 -1.45
C GLU A 494 11.70 19.10 -2.25
N LEU A 495 11.17 20.23 -2.72
CA LEU A 495 10.00 20.25 -3.59
C LEU A 495 10.28 19.58 -4.93
N PHE A 496 11.43 19.86 -5.55
CA PHE A 496 11.86 19.20 -6.78
C PHE A 496 11.96 17.68 -6.60
N LEU A 497 12.61 17.22 -5.53
CA LEU A 497 12.73 15.80 -5.18
C LEU A 497 11.37 15.15 -4.87
N SER A 498 10.39 15.95 -4.45
CA SER A 498 9.02 15.52 -4.18
C SER A 498 8.11 15.52 -5.42
N GLY A 499 8.65 15.86 -6.60
CA GLY A 499 7.94 15.79 -7.88
C GLY A 499 7.46 17.13 -8.44
N TYR A 500 7.68 18.24 -7.73
CA TYR A 500 7.43 19.60 -8.23
C TYR A 500 8.61 20.05 -9.09
N TYR A 501 8.72 19.48 -10.29
CA TYR A 501 9.90 19.61 -11.14
C TYR A 501 10.16 21.05 -11.62
N ARG A 502 9.16 21.94 -11.53
CA ARG A 502 9.29 23.36 -11.86
C ARG A 502 9.62 24.23 -10.65
N ALA A 503 9.91 23.64 -9.48
CA ALA A 503 10.19 24.43 -8.29
C ALA A 503 11.34 25.43 -8.53
N PHE A 504 11.15 26.69 -8.11
CA PHE A 504 12.16 27.74 -8.26
C PHE A 504 12.07 28.76 -7.12
N ALA A 505 13.19 29.00 -6.44
CA ALA A 505 13.30 29.91 -5.32
C ALA A 505 13.78 31.31 -5.72
N MET A 506 13.21 32.32 -5.07
CA MET A 506 13.62 33.72 -5.08
C MET A 506 13.73 34.20 -3.62
N PRO A 507 14.93 34.13 -3.00
CA PRO A 507 15.11 34.46 -1.58
C PRO A 507 15.21 35.98 -1.32
N SER A 508 15.77 36.40 -0.17
CA SER A 508 16.06 37.80 0.15
C SER A 508 17.55 38.12 0.02
N GLY A 509 17.88 39.33 -0.41
CA GLY A 509 19.23 39.88 -0.39
C GLY A 509 20.19 39.35 -1.47
N PRO A 510 21.36 40.00 -1.61
CA PRO A 510 22.39 39.63 -2.59
C PRO A 510 23.01 38.27 -2.28
N CYS A 511 23.68 37.64 -3.26
CA CYS A 511 24.41 36.40 -3.00
C CYS A 511 25.80 36.68 -2.41
N GLU A 512 26.15 35.97 -1.34
CA GLU A 512 27.45 36.07 -0.65
C GLU A 512 28.22 34.73 -0.66
N LEU A 513 27.90 33.80 -1.56
CA LEU A 513 28.54 32.48 -1.59
C LEU A 513 30.01 32.53 -2.04
N CYS A 514 30.38 33.59 -2.78
CA CYS A 514 31.75 33.88 -3.19
C CYS A 514 32.09 35.31 -2.80
N ASP A 515 33.33 35.54 -2.36
CA ASP A 515 33.85 36.88 -2.13
C ASP A 515 35.26 37.04 -2.75
N PRO A 516 35.41 37.79 -3.86
CA PRO A 516 34.36 38.36 -4.71
C PRO A 516 33.67 37.32 -5.61
N CYS A 517 32.49 37.66 -6.15
CA CYS A 517 31.83 36.82 -7.17
C CYS A 517 32.60 36.91 -8.51
N PRO A 518 32.97 35.77 -9.13
CA PRO A 518 33.72 35.78 -10.39
C PRO A 518 32.90 36.31 -11.57
N ARG A 519 31.57 36.30 -11.48
CA ARG A 519 30.63 36.73 -12.55
C ARG A 519 30.81 35.99 -13.88
N GLU A 520 31.32 34.78 -13.82
CA GLU A 520 31.45 33.87 -14.96
C GLU A 520 30.36 32.79 -14.90
N TYR A 521 29.80 32.46 -16.06
CA TYR A 521 28.90 31.30 -16.19
C TYR A 521 29.71 30.05 -16.59
N PRO A 522 29.40 28.87 -16.02
CA PRO A 522 28.38 28.62 -15.01
C PRO A 522 28.78 29.14 -13.62
N CYS A 523 27.77 29.47 -12.80
CA CYS A 523 27.98 29.84 -11.39
C CYS A 523 28.78 28.74 -10.66
N ARG A 524 29.63 29.11 -9.68
CA ARG A 524 30.37 28.15 -8.84
C ARG A 524 29.49 27.41 -7.83
N HIS A 525 28.31 27.95 -7.53
CA HIS A 525 27.34 27.38 -6.59
C HIS A 525 25.94 27.30 -7.23
N PRO A 526 25.78 26.59 -8.36
CA PRO A 526 24.52 26.53 -9.09
C PRO A 526 23.37 25.91 -8.26
N GLU A 527 23.71 25.11 -7.24
CA GLU A 527 22.79 24.47 -6.32
C GLU A 527 22.22 25.39 -5.23
N LEU A 528 22.84 26.55 -4.98
CA LEU A 528 22.42 27.49 -3.93
C LEU A 528 22.14 28.91 -4.44
N ALA A 529 22.78 29.34 -5.53
CA ALA A 529 22.67 30.70 -6.03
C ALA A 529 21.31 30.94 -6.70
N ARG A 530 20.48 31.79 -6.09
CA ARG A 530 19.19 32.25 -6.63
C ARG A 530 19.06 33.79 -6.57
N PRO A 531 18.43 34.45 -7.55
CA PRO A 531 18.12 35.89 -7.49
C PRO A 531 17.05 36.18 -6.46
N SER A 532 17.23 37.24 -5.66
CA SER A 532 16.24 37.61 -4.66
C SER A 532 14.96 38.17 -5.26
N MET A 533 13.89 38.24 -4.46
CA MET A 533 12.60 38.81 -4.89
C MET A 533 12.79 40.22 -5.49
N GLU A 534 13.47 41.11 -4.76
CA GLU A 534 13.74 42.47 -5.20
C GLU A 534 14.71 42.54 -6.40
N ALA A 535 15.67 41.63 -6.50
CA ALA A 535 16.54 41.52 -7.68
C ALA A 535 15.75 41.14 -8.95
N CYS A 536 14.67 40.38 -8.79
CA CYS A 536 13.73 40.03 -9.86
C CYS A 536 12.69 41.12 -10.13
N GLY A 537 12.73 42.27 -9.46
CA GLY A 537 11.76 43.35 -9.67
C GLY A 537 10.41 43.14 -8.98
N ILE A 538 10.34 42.25 -7.99
CA ILE A 538 9.16 42.06 -7.15
C ILE A 538 9.08 43.20 -6.13
N ASP A 539 7.93 43.88 -6.09
CA ASP A 539 7.59 44.82 -5.02
C ASP A 539 7.24 44.02 -3.77
N VAL A 540 8.26 43.77 -2.95
CA VAL A 540 8.14 43.01 -1.71
C VAL A 540 7.14 43.69 -0.76
N TYR A 541 7.12 45.02 -0.68
CA TYR A 541 6.21 45.74 0.22
C TYR A 541 4.75 45.54 -0.16
N ALA A 542 4.39 45.79 -1.42
CA ALA A 542 3.02 45.60 -1.88
C ALA A 542 2.60 44.12 -1.79
N THR A 543 3.50 43.20 -2.18
CA THR A 543 3.21 41.76 -2.17
C THR A 543 2.95 41.24 -0.76
N VAL A 544 3.85 41.47 0.20
CA VAL A 544 3.71 40.84 1.52
C VAL A 544 2.64 41.50 2.39
N ARG A 545 2.35 42.80 2.19
CA ARG A 545 1.21 43.49 2.82
C ARG A 545 -0.11 42.87 2.41
N LYS A 546 -0.26 42.52 1.13
CA LYS A 546 -1.46 41.86 0.61
C LYS A 546 -1.77 40.54 1.33
N PHE A 547 -0.74 39.82 1.78
CA PHE A 547 -0.85 38.55 2.50
C PHE A 547 -0.74 38.68 4.02
N GLY A 548 -0.81 39.90 4.56
CA GLY A 548 -0.87 40.17 6.00
C GLY A 548 0.44 39.92 6.76
N PHE A 549 1.58 39.89 6.08
CA PHE A 549 2.88 39.81 6.75
C PHE A 549 3.34 41.19 7.25
N PRO A 550 4.10 41.24 8.38
CA PRO A 550 4.49 42.50 9.00
C PRO A 550 5.65 43.16 8.26
N ILE A 551 5.41 44.24 7.52
CA ILE A 551 6.47 44.97 6.83
C ILE A 551 6.36 46.49 7.03
N GLU A 552 7.45 47.09 7.50
CA GLU A 552 7.60 48.52 7.70
C GLU A 552 8.97 48.99 7.21
N VAL A 553 9.03 50.26 6.80
CA VAL A 553 10.30 50.87 6.40
C VAL A 553 11.18 51.03 7.63
N VAL A 554 12.34 50.38 7.58
CA VAL A 554 13.35 50.43 8.63
C VAL A 554 13.95 51.84 8.69
N ARG A 555 13.97 52.47 9.88
CA ARG A 555 14.44 53.86 10.07
C ARG A 555 15.92 53.98 10.41
N ASP A 556 16.52 52.90 10.89
CA ASP A 556 17.94 52.84 11.28
C ASP A 556 18.47 51.41 11.10
N ARG A 557 19.78 51.26 10.86
CA ARG A 557 20.44 49.96 10.67
C ARG A 557 20.39 49.06 11.90
N ALA A 558 20.17 49.59 13.10
CA ALA A 558 19.99 48.79 14.31
C ALA A 558 18.57 48.18 14.45
N CYS A 559 17.60 48.64 13.65
CA CYS A 559 16.24 48.11 13.70
C CYS A 559 16.17 46.71 13.09
N ARG A 560 15.36 45.84 13.70
CA ARG A 560 15.14 44.47 13.21
C ARG A 560 14.39 44.49 11.87
N ALA A 561 15.03 43.99 10.82
CA ALA A 561 14.42 43.86 9.50
C ALA A 561 13.58 42.58 9.37
N ASN A 562 12.59 42.61 8.49
CA ASN A 562 11.81 41.44 8.08
C ASN A 562 12.31 40.96 6.71
N TYR A 563 12.57 39.67 6.58
CA TYR A 563 13.06 39.08 5.33
C TYR A 563 12.03 38.11 4.75
N TYR A 564 11.94 38.12 3.43
CA TYR A 564 10.94 37.37 2.68
C TYR A 564 11.56 36.58 1.54
N GLY A 565 10.98 35.43 1.27
CA GLY A 565 11.37 34.59 0.13
C GLY A 565 10.13 34.04 -0.55
N LEU A 566 10.22 33.83 -1.85
CA LEU A 566 9.18 33.25 -2.67
C LEU A 566 9.70 31.96 -3.30
N VAL A 567 8.96 30.86 -3.19
CA VAL A 567 9.29 29.61 -3.89
C VAL A 567 8.12 29.22 -4.77
N LEU A 568 8.32 29.21 -6.08
CA LEU A 568 7.32 28.79 -7.06
C LEU A 568 7.20 27.25 -7.01
N VAL A 569 5.99 26.70 -7.10
CA VAL A 569 5.74 25.27 -6.87
C VAL A 569 4.79 24.71 -7.92
N GLU A 570 5.28 23.82 -8.79
CA GLU A 570 4.45 23.10 -9.75
C GLU A 570 4.99 21.74 -10.18
#